data_AF-A0A917MXG1-F1
#
_entry.id   AF-A0A917MXG1-F1
#
_cell.length_a   1.000
_cell.length_b   1.000
_cell.length_c   1.000
_cell.angle_alpha   90.00
_cell.angle_beta   90.00
_cell.angle_gamma   90.00
#
_symmetry.space_group_name_H-M   'P 1'
#
loop_
_entity.id
_entity.type
_entity.pdbx_description
1 polymer ?
#
loop_
_entity_poly.entity_id
_entity_poly.type
_entity_poly.pdbx_seq_one_letter_code
_entity_poly.pdbx_strand_id
1 'polypeptide(L)'
;MSKTPTPKRRLSTTEPALLKLFKDGLKDIYWVEKHLVKELPKMRKSATSQELAATMEEHAEVTKTHVERLEQIFKILGERAQTKNVMSWKSSL
;
A
#
# COMPACT_ATOMS: atom_id res chain seq x y z
N MET A 1 55.63 -16.25 11.31
CA MET A 1 54.36 -16.69 10.69
C MET A 1 53.24 -16.39 11.66
N SER A 2 52.44 -15.35 11.43
CA SER A 2 51.22 -15.09 12.21
C SER A 2 50.22 -14.33 11.33
N LYS A 3 49.32 -15.07 10.69
CA LYS A 3 48.17 -14.49 9.99
C LYS A 3 47.05 -14.31 11.02
N THR A 4 46.83 -13.09 11.48
CA THR A 4 45.62 -12.73 12.23
C THR A 4 44.41 -12.74 11.28
N PRO A 5 43.29 -13.40 11.64
CA PRO A 5 42.11 -13.41 10.79
C PRO A 5 41.38 -12.08 10.94
N THR A 6 41.32 -11.33 9.84
CA THR A 6 40.58 -10.06 9.76
C THR A 6 39.09 -10.34 9.90
N PRO A 7 38.35 -9.59 10.74
CA PRO A 7 36.91 -9.79 10.88
C PRO A 7 36.21 -9.36 9.58
N LYS A 8 35.60 -10.32 8.87
CA LYS A 8 34.72 -10.04 7.73
C LYS A 8 33.52 -9.23 8.23
N ARG A 9 33.48 -7.94 7.90
CA ARG A 9 32.33 -7.07 8.13
C ARG A 9 31.09 -7.69 7.50
N ARG A 10 30.21 -8.28 8.30
CA ARG A 10 28.85 -8.62 7.86
C ARG A 10 28.15 -7.31 7.58
N LEU A 11 27.92 -6.99 6.31
CA LEU A 11 27.00 -5.92 5.93
C LEU A 11 25.60 -6.40 6.34
N SER A 12 25.12 -5.99 7.51
CA SER A 12 23.70 -6.10 7.83
C SER A 12 22.97 -5.13 6.92
N THR A 13 22.24 -5.66 5.93
CA THR A 13 21.35 -4.91 5.06
C THR A 13 20.14 -4.42 5.87
N THR A 14 20.36 -3.48 6.78
CA THR A 14 19.28 -2.80 7.48
C THR A 14 18.74 -1.74 6.53
N GLU A 15 17.54 -1.96 6.00
CA GLU A 15 16.83 -0.94 5.23
C GLU A 15 16.69 0.33 6.08
N PRO A 16 16.96 1.53 5.53
CA PRO A 16 16.75 2.78 6.27
C PRO A 16 15.32 2.84 6.81
N ALA A 17 15.16 3.18 8.09
CA ALA A 17 13.86 3.14 8.76
C ALA A 17 12.76 3.94 8.02
N LEU A 18 13.13 5.08 7.44
CA LEU A 18 12.22 5.92 6.64
C LEU A 18 11.82 5.26 5.32
N LEU A 19 12.72 4.53 4.67
CA LEU A 19 12.42 3.82 3.43
C LEU A 19 11.44 2.66 3.70
N LYS A 20 11.65 1.93 4.80
CA LYS A 20 10.73 0.90 5.25
C LYS A 20 9.34 1.49 5.55
N LEU A 21 9.29 2.59 6.32
CA LEU A 21 8.03 3.28 6.63
C LEU A 21 7.28 3.72 5.37
N PHE A 22 8.01 4.30 4.40
CA PHE A 22 7.46 4.71 3.11
C PHE A 22 6.83 3.54 2.34
N LYS A 23 7.56 2.42 2.23
CA LYS A 23 7.08 1.22 1.52
C LYS A 23 5.89 0.57 2.22
N ASP A 24 5.90 0.51 3.55
CA ASP A 24 4.77 -0.01 4.33
C ASP A 24 3.53 0.89 4.11
N GLY A 25 3.68 2.22 4.15
CA GLY A 25 2.60 3.16 3.87
C GLY A 25 2.02 3.02 2.45
N LEU A 26 2.87 2.81 1.43
CA LEU A 26 2.39 2.55 0.07
C LEU A 26 1.55 1.27 -0.03
N LYS A 27 1.95 0.20 0.68
CA LYS A 27 1.20 -1.07 0.71
C LYS A 27 -0.15 -0.90 1.40
N ASP A 28 -0.20 -0.11 2.47
CA ASP A 28 -1.42 0.16 3.22
C ASP A 28 -2.42 0.97 2.36
N ILE A 29 -1.96 2.06 1.73
CA ILE A 29 -2.80 2.86 0.81
C ILE A 29 -3.26 2.01 -0.37
N TYR A 30 -2.39 1.19 -0.96
CA TYR A 30 -2.76 0.31 -2.07
C TYR A 30 -3.86 -0.69 -1.69
N TRP A 31 -3.79 -1.26 -0.49
CA TRP A 31 -4.85 -2.11 0.02
C TRP A 31 -6.16 -1.34 0.19
N VAL A 32 -6.12 -0.14 0.78
CA VAL A 32 -7.31 0.70 1.00
C VAL A 32 -7.97 1.04 -0.33
N GLU A 33 -7.21 1.49 -1.33
CA GLU A 33 -7.74 1.88 -2.64
C GLU A 33 -8.36 0.66 -3.36
N LYS A 34 -7.68 -0.51 -3.37
CA LYS A 34 -8.26 -1.76 -3.92
C LYS A 34 -9.54 -2.19 -3.19
N HIS A 35 -9.65 -1.93 -1.88
CA HIS A 35 -10.85 -2.20 -1.10
C HIS A 35 -11.97 -1.20 -1.45
N LEU A 36 -11.65 0.10 -1.52
CA LEU A 36 -12.59 1.16 -1.86
C LEU A 36 -13.20 0.99 -3.25
N VAL A 37 -12.46 0.49 -4.25
CA VAL A 37 -13.02 0.14 -5.57
C VAL A 37 -14.24 -0.79 -5.45
N LYS A 38 -14.29 -1.65 -4.43
CA LYS A 38 -15.41 -2.58 -4.18
C LYS A 38 -16.50 -1.99 -3.28
N GLU A 39 -16.14 -1.08 -2.38
CA GLU A 39 -17.06 -0.51 -1.39
C GLU A 39 -17.78 0.76 -1.90
N LEU A 40 -17.14 1.60 -2.71
CA LEU A 40 -17.76 2.83 -3.26
C LEU A 40 -19.06 2.57 -4.03
N PRO A 41 -19.21 1.50 -4.85
CA PRO A 41 -20.49 1.18 -5.48
C PRO A 41 -21.60 0.82 -4.48
N LYS A 42 -21.24 0.28 -3.30
CA LYS A 42 -22.21 0.02 -2.22
C LYS A 42 -22.59 1.31 -1.51
N MET A 43 -21.62 2.19 -1.24
CA MET A 43 -21.87 3.51 -0.66
C MET A 43 -22.78 4.36 -1.55
N ARG A 44 -22.57 4.34 -2.88
CA ARG A 44 -23.46 4.95 -3.86
C ARG A 44 -24.89 4.43 -3.76
N LYS A 45 -25.08 3.11 -3.66
CA LYS A 45 -26.42 2.50 -3.54
C LYS A 45 -27.13 2.88 -2.24
N SER A 46 -26.37 3.14 -1.19
CA SER A 46 -26.91 3.57 0.11
C SER A 46 -27.09 5.09 0.22
N ALA A 47 -26.63 5.87 -0.75
CA ALA A 47 -26.75 7.32 -0.72
C ALA A 47 -28.22 7.74 -0.89
N THR A 48 -28.69 8.63 -0.01
CA THR A 48 -30.07 9.15 -0.03
C THR A 48 -30.23 10.36 -0.95
N SER A 49 -29.15 11.09 -1.20
CA SER A 49 -29.09 12.22 -2.14
C SER A 49 -28.52 11.78 -3.48
N GLN A 50 -29.14 12.24 -4.56
CA GLN A 50 -28.66 12.03 -5.92
C GLN A 50 -27.27 12.66 -6.14
N GLU A 51 -27.00 13.81 -5.54
CA GLU A 51 -25.69 14.47 -5.61
C GLU A 51 -24.62 13.60 -4.95
N LEU A 52 -24.90 13.07 -3.75
CA LEU A 52 -23.97 12.20 -3.06
C LEU A 52 -23.70 10.90 -3.84
N ALA A 53 -24.74 10.33 -4.45
CA ALA A 53 -24.58 9.15 -5.30
C ALA A 53 -23.67 9.44 -6.52
N ALA A 54 -23.86 10.58 -7.18
CA ALA A 54 -23.02 10.99 -8.30
C ALA A 54 -21.55 11.18 -7.88
N THR A 55 -21.30 11.86 -6.76
CA THR A 55 -19.95 12.06 -6.23
C THR A 55 -19.26 10.73 -5.88
N MET A 56 -19.99 9.76 -5.33
CA MET A 56 -19.43 8.43 -5.03
C MET A 56 -19.09 7.65 -6.30
N GLU A 57 -19.87 7.82 -7.37
CA GLU A 57 -19.56 7.22 -8.68
C GLU A 57 -18.31 7.85 -9.30
N GLU A 58 -18.23 9.18 -9.34
CA GLU A 58 -17.05 9.90 -9.84
C GLU A 58 -15.79 9.51 -9.05
N HIS A 59 -15.91 9.46 -7.73
CA HIS A 59 -14.80 9.07 -6.87
C HIS A 59 -14.35 7.63 -7.13
N ALA A 60 -15.25 6.71 -7.50
CA ALA A 60 -14.87 5.34 -7.84
C ALA A 60 -13.93 5.27 -9.05
N GLU A 61 -14.11 6.13 -10.05
CA GLU A 61 -13.19 6.22 -11.20
C GLU A 61 -11.84 6.84 -10.82
N VAL A 62 -11.86 7.85 -9.93
CA VAL A 62 -10.63 8.43 -9.36
C VAL A 62 -9.84 7.37 -8.58
N THR A 63 -10.51 6.59 -7.72
CA THR A 63 -9.90 5.48 -6.95
C THR A 63 -9.28 4.42 -7.86
N LYS A 64 -9.93 4.03 -8.98
CA LYS A 64 -9.31 3.11 -9.96
C LYS A 64 -8.02 3.69 -10.54
N THR A 65 -8.01 4.98 -10.87
CA THR A 65 -6.81 5.67 -11.36
C THR A 65 -5.71 5.70 -10.29
N HIS A 66 -6.06 5.88 -9.01
CA HIS A 66 -5.09 5.83 -7.91
C HIS A 66 -4.43 4.46 -7.78
N VAL A 67 -5.22 3.38 -7.92
CA VAL A 67 -4.72 2.01 -7.92
C VAL A 67 -3.68 1.81 -9.03
N GLU A 68 -3.96 2.28 -10.25
CA GLU A 68 -3.03 2.18 -11.38
C GLU A 68 -1.73 2.97 -11.13
N ARG A 69 -1.84 4.19 -10.57
CA ARG A 69 -0.66 4.99 -10.19
C ARG A 69 0.20 4.30 -9.14
N LEU A 70 -0.42 3.68 -8.15
CA LEU A 70 0.31 2.91 -7.12
C LEU A 70 1.03 1.70 -7.73
N GLU A 71 0.39 1.01 -8.69
CA GLU A 71 1.03 -0.09 -9.43
C GLU A 71 2.24 0.38 -10.24
N GLN A 72 2.17 1.57 -10.84
CA GLN A 72 3.32 2.21 -11.50
C GLN A 72 4.44 2.55 -10.50
N ILE A 73 4.10 3.09 -9.33
CA ILE A 73 5.08 3.40 -8.28
C ILE A 73 5.79 2.12 -7.81
N PHE A 74 5.07 1.03 -7.55
CA PHE A 74 5.69 -0.25 -7.18
C PHE A 74 6.64 -0.77 -8.26
N LYS A 75 6.25 -0.62 -9.54
CA LYS A 75 7.12 -0.97 -10.67
C LYS A 75 8.41 -0.13 -10.69
N ILE A 76 8.33 1.17 -10.43
CA ILE A 76 9.49 2.07 -10.34
C ILE A 76 10.41 1.66 -9.19
N LEU A 77 9.84 1.24 -8.06
CA LEU A 77 10.58 0.75 -6.90
C LEU A 77 11.18 -0.66 -7.10
N GLY A 78 10.88 -1.34 -8.20
CA GLY A 78 11.29 -2.73 -8.43
C GLY A 78 10.62 -3.71 -7.46
N GLU A 79 9.51 -3.33 -6.84
CA GLU A 79 8.76 -4.16 -5.90
C GLU A 79 7.48 -4.69 -6.52
N ARG A 80 6.99 -5.81 -6.01
CA ARG A 80 5.65 -6.28 -6.35
C ARG A 80 4.64 -5.45 -5.56
N ALA A 81 3.60 -4.98 -6.25
CA ALA A 81 2.42 -4.44 -5.60
C ALA A 81 1.76 -5.56 -4.79
N GLN A 82 2.12 -5.66 -3.51
CA GLN A 82 1.58 -6.66 -2.59
C GLN A 82 0.70 -5.94 -1.58
N THR A 83 -0.55 -6.36 -1.55
CA THR A 83 -1.47 -5.95 -0.49
C THR A 83 -1.06 -6.62 0.81
N LYS A 84 -0.62 -5.83 1.78
CA LYS A 84 -0.62 -6.27 3.18
C LYS A 84 -2.04 -6.07 3.69
N ASN A 85 -2.68 -7.11 4.22
CA ASN A 85 -3.97 -6.93 4.85
C ASN A 85 -3.77 -6.09 6.13
N VAL A 86 -4.14 -4.81 6.07
CA VAL A 86 -4.08 -3.89 7.22
C VAL A 86 -4.97 -4.34 8.38
N MET A 87 -5.94 -5.24 8.14
CA MET A 87 -6.73 -5.87 9.22
C MET A 87 -5.95 -6.91 10.04
N SER A 88 -4.65 -7.12 9.79
CA SER A 88 -3.81 -7.94 10.69
C SER A 88 -3.76 -7.42 12.13
N TRP A 89 -4.20 -6.18 12.41
CA TRP A 89 -4.30 -5.67 13.79
C TRP A 89 -5.56 -6.17 14.51
N LYS A 90 -6.57 -6.68 13.80
CA LYS A 90 -7.74 -7.32 14.43
C LYS A 90 -7.44 -8.69 15.01
N SER A 91 -6.35 -9.35 14.61
CA SER A 91 -5.96 -10.66 15.17
C SER A 91 -5.19 -10.55 16.51
N SER A 92 -4.95 -9.34 17.01
CA SER A 92 -4.40 -9.10 18.36
C SER A 92 -5.37 -8.39 19.29
N LEU A 93 -6.68 -8.42 18.99
CA LEU A 93 -7.76 -8.01 19.89
C LEU A 93 -8.67 -9.21 20.19
#